data_AF-A0A8B4REM3-F1
#
_entry.id   AF-A0A8B4REM3-F1
#
_cell.length_a   1.000
_cell.length_b   1.000
_cell.length_c   1.000
_cell.angle_alpha   90.00
_cell.angle_beta   90.00
_cell.angle_gamma   90.00
#
_symmetry.space_group_name_H-M   'P 1'
#
loop_
_entity.id
_entity.type
_entity.pdbx_description
1 polymer ?
#
loop_
_entity_poly.entity_id
_entity_poly.type
_entity_poly.pdbx_seq_one_letter_code
_entity_poly.pdbx_strand_id
1 'polypeptide(L)'
;MGVPNNAFVQIVIILITTALFVMSALSGLGKGVKILSNLNLILAVALLALVIVLGPTVRIFDTLTESLGSYLQNFFGMSFRAAAFDNTKRSWIDNWTIFYWAWWISWSPFVGVFIARISKGRSIREFLTVVLLIPTLLSFVWFAAFGTLSTQVQQLGINLTKFATEEVLFATFNHYTLGWLLSTIAIILIFSFFITSADSATYVLAMLTEDGNLNPKNRSKVIWGLVLAVIAIVLLLSGGLLALQNVLIIVALPFSFVMILMMLALLVELFHEKKEMGLSISPDRYPRKNEPFKSYEE
;
A
#
# COMPACT_ATOMS: atom_id res chain seq x y z
N MET A 1 22.55 -13.79 -3.26
CA MET A 1 22.61 -14.55 -4.53
C MET A 1 23.47 -13.72 -5.47
N GLY A 2 24.64 -14.19 -5.89
CA GLY A 2 25.65 -13.40 -6.64
C GLY A 2 25.25 -12.99 -8.06
N VAL A 3 23.97 -12.70 -8.29
CA VAL A 3 23.46 -12.16 -9.55
C VAL A 3 23.81 -10.66 -9.60
N PRO A 4 24.38 -10.16 -10.70
CA PRO A 4 24.73 -8.75 -10.82
C PRO A 4 23.51 -7.83 -10.69
N ASN A 5 23.65 -6.72 -9.97
CA ASN A 5 22.66 -5.64 -9.98
C ASN A 5 22.91 -4.72 -11.18
N ASN A 6 22.27 -5.01 -12.32
CA ASN A 6 22.34 -4.19 -13.52
C ASN A 6 20.98 -4.11 -14.23
N ALA A 7 20.85 -3.12 -15.12
CA ALA A 7 19.60 -2.85 -15.83
C ALA A 7 19.06 -4.07 -16.59
N PHE A 8 19.93 -4.91 -17.15
CA PHE A 8 19.52 -6.12 -17.86
C PHE A 8 18.78 -7.10 -16.94
N VAL A 9 19.36 -7.41 -15.77
CA VAL A 9 18.74 -8.30 -14.78
C VAL A 9 17.40 -7.73 -14.31
N GLN A 10 17.36 -6.42 -14.02
CA GLN A 10 16.13 -5.76 -13.58
C GLN A 10 15.03 -5.80 -14.65
N ILE A 11 15.36 -5.57 -15.92
CA ILE A 11 14.40 -5.70 -17.04
C ILE A 11 13.89 -7.13 -17.17
N VAL A 12 14.76 -8.14 -17.05
CA VAL A 12 14.35 -9.56 -17.07
C VAL A 12 13.36 -9.85 -15.93
N ILE A 13 13.61 -9.35 -14.72
CA ILE A 13 12.69 -9.49 -13.59
C ILE A 13 11.35 -8.83 -13.89
N ILE A 14 11.34 -7.62 -14.47
CA ILE A 14 10.09 -6.94 -14.88
C ILE A 14 9.34 -7.83 -15.89
N LEU A 15 10.00 -8.32 -16.94
CA LEU A 15 9.33 -9.16 -17.95
C LEU A 15 8.74 -10.45 -17.36
N ILE A 16 9.48 -11.13 -16.48
CA ILE A 16 9.00 -12.34 -15.80
C ILE A 16 7.79 -12.03 -14.92
N THR A 17 7.89 -10.99 -14.08
CA THR A 17 6.79 -10.60 -13.19
C THR A 17 5.56 -10.13 -13.97
N THR A 18 5.76 -9.41 -15.08
CA THR A 18 4.70 -9.05 -16.02
C THR A 18 3.98 -10.26 -16.59
N ALA A 19 4.71 -11.25 -17.09
CA ALA A 19 4.09 -12.48 -17.57
C ALA A 19 3.24 -13.14 -16.46
N LEU A 20 3.78 -13.23 -15.24
CA LEU A 20 3.09 -13.86 -14.12
C LEU A 20 1.81 -13.11 -13.70
N PHE A 21 1.86 -11.79 -13.52
CA PHE A 21 0.66 -11.05 -13.10
C PHE A 21 -0.38 -10.93 -14.21
N VAL A 22 0.04 -10.86 -15.48
CA VAL A 22 -0.91 -10.86 -16.62
C VAL A 22 -1.60 -12.22 -16.71
N MET A 23 -0.86 -13.33 -16.58
CA MET A 23 -1.47 -14.67 -16.50
C MET A 23 -2.44 -14.78 -15.32
N SER A 24 -2.08 -14.22 -14.16
CA SER A 24 -2.97 -14.16 -12.99
C SER A 24 -4.26 -13.39 -13.31
N ALA A 25 -4.16 -12.20 -13.91
CA ALA A 25 -5.29 -11.36 -14.30
C ALA A 25 -6.22 -12.02 -15.33
N LEU A 26 -5.65 -12.84 -16.21
CA LEU A 26 -6.37 -13.62 -17.22
C LEU A 26 -7.10 -14.84 -16.63
N SER A 27 -6.52 -15.47 -15.61
CA SER A 27 -7.08 -16.68 -14.96
C SER A 27 -8.38 -16.44 -14.17
N GLY A 28 -8.78 -15.17 -14.02
CA GLY A 28 -10.02 -14.76 -13.36
C GLY A 28 -9.87 -14.64 -11.84
N LEU A 29 -10.52 -13.61 -11.29
CA LEU A 29 -10.44 -13.14 -9.89
C LEU A 29 -10.72 -14.17 -8.78
N GLY A 30 -11.18 -15.38 -9.10
CA GLY A 30 -11.75 -16.28 -8.09
C GLY A 30 -10.74 -17.10 -7.29
N LYS A 31 -9.69 -17.64 -7.93
CA LYS A 31 -8.82 -18.64 -7.30
C LYS A 31 -7.36 -18.20 -7.16
N GLY A 32 -6.74 -17.70 -8.24
CA GLY A 32 -5.32 -17.30 -8.24
C GLY A 32 -5.01 -16.18 -7.25
N VAL A 33 -5.69 -15.04 -7.39
CA VAL A 33 -5.54 -13.88 -6.49
C VAL A 33 -5.81 -14.26 -5.04
N LYS A 34 -6.86 -15.06 -4.78
CA LYS A 34 -7.23 -15.46 -3.41
C LYS A 34 -6.14 -16.33 -2.77
N ILE A 35 -5.59 -17.29 -3.50
CA ILE A 35 -4.52 -18.16 -3.00
C ILE A 35 -3.24 -17.34 -2.76
N LEU A 36 -2.81 -16.55 -3.73
CA LEU A 36 -1.63 -15.70 -3.61
C LEU A 36 -1.78 -14.67 -2.48
N SER A 37 -2.95 -14.05 -2.34
CA SER A 37 -3.22 -13.08 -1.26
C SER A 37 -3.21 -13.74 0.12
N ASN A 38 -3.79 -14.95 0.26
CA ASN A 38 -3.70 -15.71 1.51
C ASN A 38 -2.26 -16.12 1.83
N LEU A 39 -1.50 -16.55 0.83
CA LEU A 39 -0.07 -16.86 0.98
C LEU A 39 0.72 -15.61 1.41
N ASN A 40 0.45 -14.44 0.83
CA ASN A 40 1.08 -13.19 1.24
C ASN A 40 0.83 -12.88 2.71
N LEU A 41 -0.41 -13.05 3.17
CA LEU A 41 -0.76 -12.82 4.57
C LEU A 41 -0.02 -13.79 5.50
N ILE A 42 0.00 -15.08 5.16
CA ILE A 42 0.72 -16.10 5.94
C ILE A 42 2.22 -15.79 5.98
N LEU A 43 2.83 -15.48 4.83
CA LEU A 43 4.26 -15.17 4.74
C LEU A 43 4.61 -13.88 5.47
N ALA A 44 3.76 -12.84 5.40
CA ALA A 44 3.95 -11.59 6.12
C ALA A 44 3.89 -11.80 7.64
N VAL A 45 2.89 -12.54 8.12
CA VAL A 45 2.76 -12.87 9.55
C VAL A 45 3.92 -13.75 10.02
N ALA A 46 4.32 -14.75 9.22
CA ALA A 46 5.46 -15.61 9.53
C ALA A 46 6.77 -14.81 9.59
N LEU A 47 7.00 -13.92 8.61
CA LEU A 47 8.18 -13.05 8.59
C LEU A 47 8.20 -12.13 9.82
N LEU A 48 7.07 -11.48 10.12
CA LEU A 48 6.95 -10.60 11.28
C LEU A 48 7.20 -11.36 12.59
N ALA A 49 6.63 -12.55 12.75
CA ALA A 49 6.85 -13.39 13.92
C ALA A 49 8.33 -13.79 14.05
N LEU A 50 8.98 -14.22 12.97
CA LEU A 50 10.40 -14.54 12.96
C LEU A 50 11.26 -13.33 13.32
N VAL A 51 10.94 -12.15 12.78
CA VAL A 51 11.64 -10.90 13.08
C VAL A 51 11.51 -10.53 14.56
N ILE A 52 10.33 -10.70 15.16
CA ILE A 52 10.10 -10.42 16.58
C ILE A 52 10.88 -11.40 17.48
N VAL A 53 10.92 -12.68 17.12
CA VAL A 53 11.57 -13.73 17.91
C VAL A 53 13.10 -13.71 17.77
N LEU A 54 13.59 -13.46 16.56
CA LEU A 54 15.04 -13.44 16.27
C LEU A 54 15.69 -12.08 16.55
N GLY A 55 14.88 -11.01 16.56
CA GLY A 55 15.30 -9.67 16.91
C GLY A 55 15.27 -9.40 18.42
N PRO A 56 15.53 -8.15 18.85
CA PRO A 56 15.46 -7.76 20.24
C PRO A 56 14.00 -7.62 20.72
N THR A 57 13.34 -8.74 21.01
CA THR A 57 11.89 -8.79 21.30
C THR A 57 11.42 -7.70 22.26
N VAL A 58 12.08 -7.54 23.42
CA VAL A 58 11.71 -6.53 24.42
C VAL A 58 11.80 -5.12 23.83
N ARG A 59 12.90 -4.79 23.15
CA ARG A 59 13.11 -3.47 22.55
C ARG A 59 12.09 -3.18 21.44
N ILE A 60 11.63 -4.20 20.69
CA ILE A 60 10.59 -4.03 19.68
C ILE A 60 9.28 -3.57 20.34
N PHE A 61 8.88 -4.20 21.44
CA PHE A 61 7.66 -3.82 22.16
C PHE A 61 7.79 -2.49 22.91
N ASP A 62 8.99 -2.16 23.43
CA ASP A 62 9.28 -0.83 23.96
C ASP A 62 9.15 0.23 22.87
N THR A 63 9.78 0.00 21.71
CA THR A 63 9.73 0.91 20.55
C THR A 63 8.30 1.07 20.04
N LEU A 64 7.51 -0.01 20.01
CA LEU A 64 6.10 0.04 19.63
C LEU A 64 5.34 0.98 20.57
N THR A 65 5.45 0.77 21.88
CA THR A 65 4.75 1.56 22.89
C THR A 65 5.15 3.03 22.84
N GLU A 66 6.45 3.31 22.73
CA GLU A 66 6.99 4.67 22.62
C GLU A 66 6.55 5.35 21.32
N SER A 67 6.58 4.63 20.19
CA SER A 67 6.17 5.16 18.88
C SER A 67 4.68 5.49 18.83
N LEU A 68 3.82 4.70 19.48
CA LEU A 68 2.40 5.02 19.60
C LEU A 68 2.19 6.32 20.39
N GLY A 69 2.84 6.45 21.54
CA GLY A 69 2.76 7.67 22.36
C GLY A 69 3.26 8.90 21.60
N SER A 70 4.42 8.78 20.95
CA SER A 70 5.02 9.85 20.15
C SER A 70 4.16 10.24 18.96
N TYR A 71 3.54 9.28 18.26
CA TYR A 71 2.62 9.57 17.15
C TYR A 71 1.43 10.41 17.61
N LEU A 72 0.79 10.04 18.72
CA LEU A 72 -0.35 10.78 19.27
C LEU A 72 0.04 12.19 19.73
N GLN A 73 1.17 12.32 20.41
CA GLN A 73 1.68 13.61 20.89
C GLN A 73 1.99 14.57 19.73
N ASN A 74 2.57 14.05 18.65
CA ASN A 74 3.08 14.87 17.55
C ASN A 74 2.11 14.98 16.36
N PHE A 75 0.92 14.38 16.44
CA PHE A 75 -0.03 14.30 15.32
C PHE A 75 -0.32 15.65 14.66
N PHE A 76 -0.76 16.63 15.44
CA PHE A 76 -1.07 17.97 14.91
C PHE A 76 0.18 18.70 14.42
N GLY A 77 1.28 18.62 15.17
CA GLY A 77 2.54 19.26 14.80
C GLY A 77 3.08 18.77 13.46
N MET A 78 3.03 17.45 13.21
CA MET A 78 3.43 16.87 11.93
C MET A 78 2.43 17.19 10.81
N SER A 79 1.14 17.23 11.10
CA SER A 79 0.09 17.52 10.11
C SER A 79 0.20 18.92 9.50
N PHE A 80 0.61 19.91 10.30
CA PHE A 80 0.79 21.31 9.85
C PHE A 80 2.24 21.69 9.55
N ARG A 81 3.15 20.72 9.46
CA ARG A 81 4.58 20.99 9.28
C ARG A 81 4.87 21.42 7.84
N ALA A 82 5.02 22.74 7.63
CA ALA A 82 5.35 23.31 6.32
C ALA A 82 6.84 23.70 6.13
N ALA A 83 7.59 23.84 7.24
CA ALA A 83 8.99 24.28 7.28
C ALA A 83 9.29 25.56 6.47
N ALA A 84 8.46 26.59 6.63
CA ALA A 84 8.50 27.81 5.82
C ALA A 84 9.84 28.58 5.85
N PHE A 85 10.63 28.44 6.91
CA PHE A 85 11.87 29.19 7.12
C PHE A 85 13.13 28.31 7.19
N ASP A 86 13.00 27.00 6.94
CA ASP A 86 14.10 26.05 7.08
C ASP A 86 14.17 25.16 5.83
N ASN A 87 15.06 25.52 4.91
CA ASN A 87 15.22 24.84 3.63
C ASN A 87 15.62 23.36 3.80
N THR A 88 16.38 23.02 4.85
CA THR A 88 16.78 21.64 5.12
C THR A 88 15.57 20.82 5.57
N LYS A 89 14.76 21.34 6.50
CA LYS A 89 13.51 20.68 6.91
C LYS A 89 12.50 20.63 5.77
N ARG A 90 12.47 21.66 4.90
CA ARG A 90 11.61 21.69 3.72
C ARG A 90 11.97 20.56 2.75
N SER A 91 13.25 20.41 2.42
CA SER A 91 13.72 19.30 1.58
C SER A 91 13.36 17.93 2.16
N TRP A 92 13.44 17.76 3.48
CA TRP A 92 12.99 16.53 4.13
C TRP A 92 11.49 16.28 3.92
N ILE A 93 10.65 17.32 4.08
CA ILE A 93 9.20 17.23 3.89
C ILE A 93 8.86 16.86 2.45
N ASP A 94 9.55 17.45 1.48
CA ASP A 94 9.33 17.18 0.06
C ASP A 94 9.69 15.72 -0.29
N ASN A 95 10.82 15.22 0.22
CA ASN A 95 11.29 13.85 -0.05
C ASN A 95 10.50 12.74 0.68
N TRP A 96 9.81 13.06 1.78
CA TRP A 96 9.10 12.09 2.60
C TRP A 96 7.60 12.34 2.65
N THR A 97 7.16 13.43 3.29
CA THR A 97 5.74 13.70 3.54
C THR A 97 4.98 13.95 2.24
N ILE A 98 5.47 14.85 1.38
CA ILE A 98 4.81 15.17 0.10
C ILE A 98 4.87 13.98 -0.84
N PHE A 99 6.00 13.28 -0.89
CA PHE A 99 6.13 12.04 -1.66
C PHE A 99 5.08 10.99 -1.24
N TYR A 100 4.93 10.67 0.05
CA TYR A 100 3.95 9.69 0.49
C TYR A 100 2.51 10.17 0.28
N TRP A 101 2.22 11.46 0.45
CA TRP A 101 0.91 12.02 0.06
C TRP A 101 0.63 11.82 -1.42
N ALA A 102 1.57 12.14 -2.29
CA ALA A 102 1.42 11.90 -3.72
C ALA A 102 1.22 10.41 -4.04
N TRP A 103 2.02 9.53 -3.43
CA TRP A 103 1.87 8.08 -3.57
C TRP A 103 0.45 7.65 -3.23
N TRP A 104 -0.04 7.95 -2.02
CA TRP A 104 -1.36 7.48 -1.57
C TRP A 104 -2.50 8.06 -2.40
N ILE A 105 -2.40 9.33 -2.83
CA ILE A 105 -3.38 9.96 -3.73
C ILE A 105 -3.41 9.23 -5.07
N SER A 106 -2.26 8.93 -5.67
CA SER A 106 -2.19 8.22 -6.95
C SER A 106 -2.74 6.78 -6.89
N TRP A 107 -2.66 6.15 -5.71
CA TRP A 107 -3.14 4.79 -5.47
C TRP A 107 -4.62 4.72 -5.10
N SER A 108 -5.22 5.83 -4.68
CA SER A 108 -6.60 5.86 -4.17
C SER A 108 -7.66 5.31 -5.13
N PRO A 109 -7.58 5.46 -6.48
CA PRO A 109 -8.62 4.95 -7.38
C PRO A 109 -8.70 3.43 -7.35
N PHE A 110 -7.55 2.75 -7.43
CA PHE A 110 -7.54 1.30 -7.45
C PHE A 110 -7.86 0.73 -6.07
N VAL A 111 -7.28 1.32 -5.01
CA VAL A 111 -7.53 0.89 -3.63
C VAL A 111 -9.00 1.10 -3.27
N GLY A 112 -9.57 2.25 -3.62
CA GLY A 112 -10.96 2.60 -3.36
C GLY A 112 -11.93 1.59 -3.97
N VAL A 113 -11.77 1.28 -5.27
CA VAL A 113 -12.62 0.28 -5.96
C VAL A 113 -12.46 -1.12 -5.34
N PHE A 114 -11.23 -1.51 -5.00
CA PHE A 114 -10.98 -2.80 -4.38
C PHE A 114 -11.66 -2.93 -3.01
N ILE A 115 -11.47 -1.93 -2.13
CA ILE A 115 -12.08 -1.93 -0.79
C ILE A 115 -13.61 -1.86 -0.91
N ALA A 116 -14.16 -1.03 -1.80
CA ALA A 116 -15.60 -0.94 -2.03
C ALA A 116 -16.23 -2.30 -2.38
N ARG A 117 -15.56 -3.10 -3.23
CA ARG A 117 -16.03 -4.43 -3.64
C ARG A 117 -16.08 -5.42 -2.47
N ILE A 118 -15.07 -5.45 -1.62
CA ILE A 118 -15.03 -6.38 -0.47
C ILE A 118 -15.88 -5.91 0.71
N SER A 119 -16.33 -4.65 0.70
CA SER A 119 -17.12 -4.03 1.77
C SER A 119 -18.63 -3.97 1.47
N LYS A 120 -19.12 -4.67 0.44
CA LYS A 120 -20.57 -4.75 0.15
C LYS A 120 -21.34 -5.28 1.37
N GLY A 121 -22.39 -4.56 1.76
CA GLY A 121 -23.26 -4.92 2.89
C GLY A 121 -22.76 -4.50 4.28
N ARG A 122 -21.68 -3.71 4.35
CA ARG A 122 -21.20 -3.11 5.61
C ARG A 122 -21.82 -1.73 5.81
N SER A 123 -22.05 -1.35 7.07
CA SER A 123 -22.39 0.04 7.37
C SER A 123 -21.18 0.96 7.13
N ILE A 124 -21.43 2.23 6.80
CA ILE A 124 -20.37 3.24 6.61
C ILE A 124 -19.47 3.32 7.85
N ARG A 125 -20.04 3.23 9.06
CA ARG A 125 -19.28 3.25 10.32
C ARG A 125 -18.33 2.05 10.42
N GLU A 126 -18.85 0.83 10.25
CA GLU A 126 -18.01 -0.38 10.28
C GLU A 126 -16.91 -0.33 9.22
N PHE A 127 -17.26 0.11 8.01
CA PHE A 127 -16.31 0.32 6.91
C PHE A 127 -15.17 1.25 7.33
N LEU A 128 -15.48 2.46 7.81
CA LEU A 128 -14.47 3.45 8.21
C LEU A 128 -13.61 2.94 9.37
N THR A 129 -14.22 2.35 10.39
CA THR A 129 -13.48 1.83 11.56
C THR A 129 -12.48 0.75 11.15
N VAL A 130 -12.89 -0.21 10.32
CA VAL A 130 -12.04 -1.32 9.89
C VAL A 130 -10.93 -0.84 8.95
N VAL A 131 -11.27 -0.02 7.95
CA VAL A 131 -10.34 0.46 6.92
C VAL A 131 -9.28 1.40 7.52
N LEU A 132 -9.62 2.17 8.56
CA LEU A 132 -8.66 3.05 9.23
C LEU A 132 -7.84 2.29 10.29
N LEU A 133 -8.48 1.56 11.21
CA LEU A 133 -7.76 1.04 12.37
C LEU A 133 -6.88 -0.16 12.07
N ILE A 134 -7.36 -1.13 11.28
CA ILE A 134 -6.61 -2.38 11.08
C ILE A 134 -5.26 -2.13 10.37
N PRO A 135 -5.21 -1.42 9.22
CA PRO A 135 -3.94 -1.15 8.55
C PRO A 135 -2.99 -0.29 9.38
N THR A 136 -3.52 0.68 10.13
CA THR A 136 -2.73 1.55 10.99
C THR A 136 -2.05 0.77 12.12
N LEU A 137 -2.80 -0.10 12.82
CA LEU A 137 -2.23 -0.95 13.88
C LEU A 137 -1.17 -1.91 13.32
N LEU A 138 -1.45 -2.54 12.18
CA LEU A 138 -0.48 -3.41 11.52
C LEU A 138 0.80 -2.64 11.13
N SER A 139 0.65 -1.41 10.65
CA SER A 139 1.77 -0.54 10.30
C SER A 139 2.63 -0.21 11.52
N PHE A 140 2.02 0.09 12.67
CA PHE A 140 2.76 0.32 13.91
C PHE A 140 3.61 -0.89 14.30
N VAL A 141 3.01 -2.08 14.30
CA VAL A 141 3.73 -3.32 14.64
C VAL A 141 4.85 -3.60 13.64
N TRP A 142 4.59 -3.42 12.35
CA TRP A 142 5.57 -3.63 11.29
C TRP A 142 6.76 -2.66 11.43
N PHE A 143 6.51 -1.36 11.50
CA PHE A 143 7.58 -0.36 11.62
C PHE A 143 8.34 -0.46 12.94
N ALA A 144 7.67 -0.79 14.05
CA ALA A 144 8.37 -1.07 15.30
C ALA A 144 9.31 -2.26 15.15
N ALA A 145 8.85 -3.39 14.61
CA ALA A 145 9.68 -4.58 14.43
C ALA A 145 10.89 -4.31 13.51
N PHE A 146 10.66 -3.99 12.24
CA PHE A 146 11.74 -3.82 11.25
C PHE A 146 12.61 -2.59 11.52
N GLY A 147 12.01 -1.52 12.04
CA GLY A 147 12.73 -0.30 12.42
C GLY A 147 13.70 -0.57 13.57
N THR A 148 13.25 -1.24 14.64
CA THR A 148 14.12 -1.60 15.77
C THR A 148 15.26 -2.53 15.34
N LEU A 149 15.01 -3.48 14.43
CA LEU A 149 16.07 -4.36 13.92
C LEU A 149 17.19 -3.56 13.26
N SER A 150 16.82 -2.64 12.36
CA SER A 150 17.78 -1.85 11.58
C SER A 150 18.50 -0.82 12.47
N THR A 151 17.78 -0.16 13.38
CA THR A 151 18.40 0.80 14.30
C THR A 151 19.33 0.12 15.30
N GLN A 152 19.03 -1.10 15.76
CA GLN A 152 19.96 -1.84 16.61
C GLN A 152 21.25 -2.17 15.87
N VAL A 153 21.17 -2.66 14.63
CA VAL A 153 22.36 -2.95 13.82
C VAL A 153 23.19 -1.68 13.61
N GLN A 154 22.53 -0.55 13.36
CA GLN A 154 23.20 0.76 13.27
C GLN A 154 23.89 1.16 14.59
N GLN A 155 23.21 0.96 15.73
CA GLN A 155 23.75 1.26 17.07
C GLN A 155 24.93 0.36 17.46
N LEU A 156 25.00 -0.86 16.91
CA LEU A 156 26.12 -1.78 17.09
C LEU A 156 27.36 -1.40 16.24
N GLY A 157 27.30 -0.28 15.51
CA GLY A 157 28.42 0.27 14.74
C GLY A 157 28.46 -0.11 13.27
N ILE A 158 27.48 -0.88 12.78
CA ILE A 158 27.35 -1.18 11.35
C ILE A 158 26.73 0.01 10.64
N ASN A 159 27.43 0.60 9.68
CA ASN A 159 26.88 1.74 8.96
C ASN A 159 25.96 1.29 7.80
N LEU A 160 24.66 1.14 8.10
CA LEU A 160 23.64 0.79 7.12
C LEU A 160 23.38 1.89 6.09
N THR A 161 23.74 3.15 6.38
CA THR A 161 23.51 4.27 5.44
C THR A 161 24.42 4.22 4.21
N LYS A 162 25.38 3.29 4.16
CA LYS A 162 26.25 3.07 2.99
C LYS A 162 25.59 2.19 1.93
N PHE A 163 24.54 1.45 2.29
CA PHE A 163 23.81 0.60 1.36
C PHE A 163 22.76 1.41 0.60
N ALA A 164 22.42 0.97 -0.61
CA ALA A 164 21.26 1.52 -1.31
C ALA A 164 19.97 1.22 -0.52
N THR A 165 18.97 2.09 -0.62
CA THR A 165 17.72 1.98 0.16
C THR A 165 17.06 0.60 0.03
N GLU A 166 17.06 0.05 -1.19
CA GLU A 166 16.55 -1.28 -1.54
C GLU A 166 17.36 -2.45 -0.95
N GLU A 167 18.59 -2.21 -0.51
CA GLU A 167 19.50 -3.22 0.08
C GLU A 167 19.46 -3.21 1.62
N VAL A 168 19.06 -2.09 2.24
CA VAL A 168 19.13 -1.89 3.71
C VAL A 168 18.45 -3.02 4.49
N LEU A 169 17.28 -3.47 4.04
CA LEU A 169 16.55 -4.56 4.71
C LEU A 169 17.39 -5.85 4.79
N PHE A 170 18.00 -6.23 3.67
CA PHE A 170 18.80 -7.44 3.56
C PHE A 170 20.15 -7.28 4.26
N ALA A 171 20.74 -6.09 4.20
CA ALA A 171 21.94 -5.75 4.98
C ALA A 171 21.68 -5.88 6.48
N THR A 172 20.53 -5.39 6.99
CA THR A 172 20.11 -5.60 8.38
C THR A 172 19.99 -7.08 8.71
N PHE A 173 19.32 -7.88 7.88
CA PHE A 173 19.14 -9.31 8.15
C PHE A 173 20.44 -10.08 8.25
N ASN A 174 21.49 -9.71 7.51
CA ASN A 174 22.80 -10.37 7.56
C ASN A 174 23.45 -10.36 8.97
N HIS A 175 22.99 -9.50 9.87
CA HIS A 175 23.47 -9.42 11.24
C HIS A 175 22.66 -10.24 12.26
N TYR A 176 21.67 -11.02 11.81
CA TYR A 176 20.87 -11.91 12.65
C TYR A 176 21.11 -13.38 12.31
N THR A 177 21.01 -14.28 13.30
CA THR A 177 21.38 -15.70 13.22
C THR A 177 20.72 -16.48 12.07
N LEU A 178 19.54 -16.06 11.61
CA LEU A 178 18.83 -16.65 10.45
C LEU A 178 18.56 -15.62 9.34
N GLY A 179 19.49 -14.69 9.13
CA GLY A 179 19.38 -13.62 8.13
C GLY A 179 19.09 -14.09 6.71
N TRP A 180 19.67 -15.22 6.30
CA TRP A 180 19.43 -15.82 4.99
C TRP A 180 17.98 -16.30 4.82
N LEU A 181 17.36 -16.84 5.89
CA LEU A 181 15.98 -17.30 5.90
C LEU A 181 15.03 -16.10 5.84
N LEU A 182 15.27 -15.07 6.67
CA LEU A 182 14.53 -13.82 6.66
C LEU A 182 14.56 -13.16 5.28
N SER A 183 15.74 -13.10 4.67
CA SER A 183 15.94 -12.56 3.32
C SER A 183 15.18 -13.35 2.26
N THR A 184 15.21 -14.68 2.34
CA THR A 184 14.51 -15.56 1.38
C THR A 184 13.00 -15.37 1.49
N ILE A 185 12.45 -15.39 2.70
CA ILE A 185 11.02 -15.15 2.93
C ILE A 185 10.62 -13.75 2.44
N ALA A 186 11.42 -12.73 2.76
CA ALA A 186 11.17 -11.36 2.31
C ALA A 186 11.18 -11.23 0.78
N ILE A 187 12.12 -11.87 0.08
CA ILE A 187 12.17 -11.87 -1.40
C ILE A 187 10.92 -12.51 -1.98
N ILE A 188 10.53 -13.70 -1.48
CA ILE A 188 9.31 -14.39 -1.92
C ILE A 188 8.09 -13.50 -1.68
N LEU A 189 8.01 -12.87 -0.51
CA LEU A 189 6.92 -11.99 -0.11
C LEU A 189 6.84 -10.73 -0.99
N ILE A 190 7.97 -10.09 -1.30
CA ILE A 190 8.03 -8.92 -2.20
C ILE A 190 7.54 -9.32 -3.60
N PHE A 191 8.01 -10.46 -4.11
CA PHE A 191 7.64 -10.96 -5.42
C PHE A 191 6.14 -11.28 -5.51
N SER A 192 5.61 -11.97 -4.50
CA SER A 192 4.20 -12.33 -4.45
C SER A 192 3.29 -11.12 -4.21
N PHE A 193 3.68 -10.16 -3.37
CA PHE A 193 2.96 -8.88 -3.22
C PHE A 193 2.92 -8.11 -4.53
N PHE A 194 4.05 -8.02 -5.23
CA PHE A 194 4.13 -7.35 -6.52
C PHE A 194 3.15 -7.96 -7.52
N ILE A 195 3.14 -9.29 -7.66
CA ILE A 195 2.22 -9.99 -8.56
C ILE A 195 0.76 -9.71 -8.19
N THR A 196 0.38 -9.87 -6.91
CA THR A 196 -1.01 -9.65 -6.49
C THR A 196 -1.48 -8.20 -6.65
N SER A 197 -0.59 -7.25 -6.41
CA SER A 197 -0.90 -5.82 -6.51
C SER A 197 -1.01 -5.40 -7.97
N ALA A 198 -0.07 -5.85 -8.82
CA ALA A 198 -0.08 -5.57 -10.26
C ALA A 198 -1.29 -6.21 -10.95
N ASP A 199 -1.68 -7.43 -10.57
CA ASP A 199 -2.90 -8.07 -11.05
C ASP A 199 -4.14 -7.21 -10.71
N SER A 200 -4.31 -6.88 -9.43
CA SER A 200 -5.44 -6.07 -8.94
C SER A 200 -5.50 -4.70 -9.62
N ALA A 201 -4.35 -4.03 -9.79
CA ALA A 201 -4.26 -2.75 -10.49
C ALA A 201 -4.61 -2.87 -11.98
N THR A 202 -4.07 -3.87 -12.67
CA THR A 202 -4.37 -4.16 -14.09
C THR A 202 -5.86 -4.41 -14.29
N TYR A 203 -6.47 -5.14 -13.36
CA TYR A 203 -7.90 -5.41 -13.40
C TYR A 203 -8.74 -4.13 -13.28
N VAL A 204 -8.42 -3.27 -12.31
CA VAL A 204 -9.15 -2.02 -12.10
C VAL A 204 -8.99 -1.09 -13.30
N LEU A 205 -7.78 -0.98 -13.86
CA LEU A 205 -7.55 -0.18 -15.08
C LEU A 205 -8.38 -0.69 -16.26
N ALA A 206 -8.43 -2.02 -16.46
CA ALA A 206 -9.24 -2.63 -17.50
C ALA A 206 -10.75 -2.37 -17.29
N MET A 207 -11.24 -2.45 -16.05
CA MET A 207 -12.62 -2.12 -15.70
C MET A 207 -12.95 -0.64 -15.96
N LEU A 208 -12.08 0.28 -15.56
CA LEU A 208 -12.29 1.72 -15.77
C LEU A 208 -12.26 2.11 -17.25
N THR A 209 -11.58 1.33 -18.10
CA THR A 209 -11.53 1.54 -19.56
C THR A 209 -12.73 0.92 -20.29
N GLU A 210 -13.55 0.14 -19.58
CA GLU A 210 -14.76 -0.50 -20.11
C GLU A 210 -16.00 -0.03 -19.35
N ASP A 211 -16.13 1.29 -19.12
CA ASP A 211 -17.29 1.93 -18.49
C ASP A 211 -17.68 1.32 -17.13
N GLY A 212 -16.69 0.88 -16.35
CA GLY A 212 -16.94 0.25 -15.05
C GLY A 212 -17.40 -1.21 -15.13
N ASN A 213 -17.24 -1.87 -16.29
CA ASN A 213 -17.56 -3.28 -16.46
C ASN A 213 -16.88 -4.14 -15.39
N LEU A 214 -17.69 -4.74 -14.53
CA LEU A 214 -17.19 -5.53 -13.41
C LEU A 214 -16.42 -6.77 -13.85
N ASN A 215 -16.56 -7.21 -15.11
CA ASN A 215 -15.87 -8.33 -15.76
C ASN A 215 -15.19 -7.86 -17.06
N PRO A 216 -14.08 -7.09 -16.96
CA PRO A 216 -13.44 -6.50 -18.13
C PRO A 216 -12.86 -7.56 -19.06
N LYS A 217 -12.84 -7.27 -20.37
CA LYS A 217 -12.34 -8.20 -21.39
C LYS A 217 -10.86 -8.50 -21.16
N ASN A 218 -10.48 -9.74 -21.46
CA ASN A 218 -9.09 -10.19 -21.34
C ASN A 218 -8.11 -9.36 -22.18
N ARG A 219 -8.55 -8.85 -23.35
CA ARG A 219 -7.74 -7.95 -24.18
C ARG A 219 -7.35 -6.68 -23.43
N SER A 220 -8.28 -6.05 -22.73
CA SER A 220 -8.03 -4.81 -21.98
C SER A 220 -7.05 -5.03 -20.83
N LYS A 221 -7.15 -6.17 -20.13
CA LYS A 221 -6.20 -6.57 -19.10
C LYS A 221 -4.77 -6.76 -19.65
N VAL A 222 -4.63 -7.44 -20.78
CA VAL A 222 -3.30 -7.65 -21.40
C VAL A 222 -2.69 -6.32 -21.85
N ILE A 223 -3.48 -5.45 -22.48
CA ILE A 223 -3.01 -4.11 -22.89
C ILE A 223 -2.50 -3.33 -21.68
N TRP A 224 -3.29 -3.24 -20.61
CA TRP A 224 -2.87 -2.53 -19.40
C TRP A 224 -1.66 -3.15 -18.72
N GLY A 225 -1.57 -4.47 -18.66
CA GLY A 225 -0.41 -5.15 -18.10
C GLY A 225 0.88 -4.86 -18.86
N LEU A 226 0.82 -4.81 -20.20
CA LEU A 226 1.95 -4.43 -21.05
C LEU A 226 2.31 -2.95 -20.87
N VAL A 227 1.32 -2.06 -20.81
CA VAL A 227 1.54 -0.62 -20.57
C VAL A 227 2.24 -0.40 -19.23
N LEU A 228 1.80 -1.07 -18.16
CA LEU A 228 2.44 -1.00 -16.85
C LEU A 228 3.89 -1.47 -16.89
N ALA A 229 4.18 -2.55 -17.62
CA ALA A 229 5.55 -3.06 -17.79
C ALA A 229 6.45 -2.07 -18.54
N VAL A 230 5.93 -1.47 -19.60
CA VAL A 230 6.65 -0.44 -20.37
C VAL A 230 6.95 0.77 -19.49
N ILE A 231 5.96 1.27 -18.73
CA ILE A 231 6.15 2.39 -17.79
C ILE A 231 7.22 2.03 -16.75
N ALA A 232 7.17 0.81 -16.18
CA ALA A 232 8.16 0.36 -15.21
C ALA A 232 9.58 0.35 -15.80
N ILE A 233 9.76 -0.16 -17.03
CA ILE A 233 11.06 -0.17 -17.71
C ILE A 233 11.54 1.26 -17.99
N VAL A 234 10.67 2.16 -18.47
CA VAL A 234 11.04 3.55 -18.75
C VAL A 234 11.45 4.28 -17.47
N LEU A 235 10.72 4.11 -16.38
CA LEU A 235 11.05 4.72 -15.08
C LEU A 235 12.34 4.14 -14.51
N LEU A 236 12.56 2.84 -14.65
CA LEU A 236 13.80 2.19 -14.24
C LEU A 236 15.01 2.80 -14.98
N LEU A 237 14.94 2.91 -16.31
CA LEU A 237 16.03 3.40 -17.15
C LEU A 237 16.26 4.91 -17.06
N SER A 238 15.25 5.70 -16.69
CA SER A 238 15.34 7.16 -16.59
C SER A 238 15.87 7.67 -15.25
N GLY A 239 15.97 6.83 -14.23
CA GLY A 239 16.48 7.23 -12.91
C GLY A 239 15.97 6.41 -11.73
N GLY A 240 15.29 5.29 -11.97
CA GLY A 240 14.86 4.36 -10.92
C GLY A 240 13.92 5.01 -9.91
N LEU A 241 14.27 4.88 -8.63
CA LEU A 241 13.46 5.39 -7.52
C LEU A 241 13.18 6.90 -7.64
N LEU A 242 14.18 7.71 -7.99
CA LEU A 242 14.03 9.15 -8.07
C LEU A 242 13.08 9.56 -9.22
N ALA A 243 13.22 8.91 -10.38
CA ALA A 243 12.31 9.15 -11.50
C ALA A 243 10.87 8.77 -11.15
N LEU A 244 10.69 7.63 -10.46
CA LEU A 244 9.38 7.17 -9.95
C LEU A 244 8.76 8.20 -8.99
N GLN A 245 9.53 8.69 -8.01
CA GLN A 245 9.07 9.68 -7.02
C GLN A 245 8.56 10.96 -7.70
N ASN A 246 9.33 11.50 -8.65
CA ASN A 246 8.98 12.74 -9.32
C ASN A 246 7.72 12.60 -10.17
N VAL A 247 7.59 11.52 -10.94
CA VAL A 247 6.41 11.26 -11.78
C VAL A 247 5.16 11.10 -10.91
N LEU A 248 5.26 10.39 -9.78
CA LEU A 248 4.15 10.23 -8.85
C LEU A 248 3.64 11.58 -8.32
N ILE A 249 4.54 12.49 -7.93
CA ILE A 249 4.16 13.83 -7.44
C ILE A 249 3.44 14.62 -8.54
N ILE A 250 3.95 14.59 -9.78
CA ILE A 250 3.35 15.30 -10.92
C ILE A 250 1.93 14.78 -11.21
N VAL A 251 1.73 13.46 -11.19
CA VAL A 251 0.44 12.82 -11.48
C VAL A 251 -0.55 12.97 -10.32
N ALA A 252 -0.08 12.96 -9.08
CA ALA A 252 -0.94 13.08 -7.90
C ALA A 252 -1.56 14.46 -7.75
N LEU A 253 -0.88 15.53 -8.19
CA LEU A 253 -1.39 16.89 -8.08
C LEU A 253 -2.74 17.10 -8.79
N PRO A 254 -2.92 16.82 -10.10
CA PRO A 254 -4.22 16.94 -10.75
C PRO A 254 -5.25 15.99 -10.14
N PHE A 255 -4.84 14.79 -9.75
CA PHE A 255 -5.74 13.81 -9.13
C PHE A 255 -6.24 14.25 -7.74
N SER A 256 -5.47 15.05 -7.01
CA SER A 256 -5.90 15.60 -5.71
C SER A 256 -7.15 16.48 -5.84
N PHE A 257 -7.27 17.26 -6.93
CA PHE A 257 -8.47 18.04 -7.22
C PHE A 257 -9.68 17.13 -7.49
N VAL A 258 -9.48 16.02 -8.22
CA VAL A 258 -10.51 15.00 -8.44
C VAL A 258 -10.97 14.42 -7.10
N MET A 259 -10.06 14.10 -6.18
CA MET A 259 -10.45 13.61 -4.85
C MET A 259 -11.24 14.64 -4.05
N ILE A 260 -10.91 15.93 -4.13
CA ILE A 260 -11.70 16.99 -3.48
C ILE A 260 -13.12 17.02 -4.05
N LEU A 261 -13.28 16.93 -5.37
CA LEU A 261 -14.59 16.84 -6.01
C LEU A 261 -15.35 15.57 -5.59
N MET A 262 -14.66 14.43 -5.48
CA MET A 262 -15.26 13.19 -4.99
C MET A 262 -15.72 13.30 -3.54
N MET A 263 -14.97 13.99 -2.67
CA MET A 263 -15.40 14.24 -1.28
C MET A 263 -16.67 15.09 -1.25
N LEU A 264 -16.75 16.14 -2.08
CA LEU A 264 -17.94 16.98 -2.18
C LEU A 264 -19.14 16.19 -2.73
N ALA A 265 -18.93 15.40 -3.79
CA ALA A 265 -19.97 14.55 -4.37
C ALA A 265 -20.49 13.53 -3.35
N LEU A 266 -19.60 12.89 -2.59
CA LEU A 266 -19.97 11.96 -1.52
C LEU A 266 -20.81 12.65 -0.44
N LEU A 267 -20.43 13.87 -0.02
CA LEU A 267 -21.22 14.61 0.96
C LEU A 267 -22.62 14.91 0.44
N VAL A 268 -22.73 15.39 -0.82
CA VAL A 268 -24.03 15.66 -1.46
C VAL A 268 -24.88 14.40 -1.51
N GLU A 269 -24.31 13.28 -1.94
CA GLU A 269 -25.02 12.00 -2.03
C GLU A 269 -25.50 11.51 -0.66
N LEU A 270 -24.65 11.56 0.36
CA LEU A 270 -25.03 11.15 1.72
C LEU A 270 -26.15 12.04 2.30
N PHE A 271 -26.15 13.34 1.99
CA PHE A 271 -27.25 14.22 2.40
C PHE A 271 -28.54 13.94 1.64
N HIS A 272 -28.45 13.62 0.34
CA HIS A 272 -29.60 13.22 -0.47
C HIS A 272 -30.20 11.90 0.01
N GLU A 273 -29.37 10.87 0.17
CA GLU A 273 -29.71 9.55 0.70
C GLU A 273 -30.40 9.67 2.07
N LYS A 274 -29.84 10.49 2.97
CA LYS A 274 -30.43 10.75 4.28
C LYS A 274 -31.84 11.32 4.18
N LYS A 275 -32.07 12.25 3.24
CA LYS A 275 -33.38 12.89 3.04
C LYS A 275 -34.40 11.90 2.48
N GLU A 276 -34.03 11.15 1.44
CA GLU A 276 -34.93 10.20 0.77
C GLU A 276 -35.28 9.01 1.67
N MET A 277 -34.32 8.49 2.45
CA MET A 277 -34.56 7.41 3.39
C MET A 277 -35.12 7.87 4.75
N GLY A 278 -35.29 9.17 4.98
CA GLY A 278 -35.75 9.71 6.26
C GLY A 278 -34.82 9.37 7.44
N LEU A 279 -33.52 9.19 7.20
CA LEU A 279 -32.55 8.81 8.22
C LEU A 279 -32.21 9.99 9.14
N SER A 280 -32.23 9.76 10.45
CA SER A 280 -31.76 10.72 11.46
C SER A 280 -30.26 10.54 11.74
N ILE A 281 -29.61 11.53 12.37
CA ILE A 281 -28.16 11.49 12.70
C ILE A 281 -27.85 10.32 13.67
N SER A 282 -28.82 9.95 14.51
CA SER A 282 -28.81 8.74 15.32
C SER A 282 -29.99 7.87 14.87
N PRO A 283 -29.77 6.79 14.11
CA PRO A 283 -30.87 6.02 13.55
C PRO A 283 -31.73 5.44 14.66
N ASP A 284 -33.04 5.71 14.62
CA ASP A 284 -34.00 5.20 15.59
C ASP A 284 -34.18 3.67 15.49
N ARG A 285 -33.75 3.08 14.37
CA ARG A 285 -33.77 1.64 14.11
C ARG A 285 -32.55 1.20 13.31
N TYR A 286 -31.84 0.18 13.80
CA TYR A 286 -30.76 -0.45 13.04
C TYR A 286 -31.32 -1.54 12.10
N PRO A 287 -30.75 -1.70 10.90
CA PRO A 287 -31.08 -2.81 10.02
C PRO A 287 -30.68 -4.13 10.68
N ARG A 288 -31.38 -5.23 10.35
CA ARG A 288 -30.98 -6.55 10.84
C ARG A 288 -29.68 -6.97 10.13
N LYS A 289 -28.88 -7.83 10.78
CA LYS A 289 -27.53 -8.23 10.35
C LYS A 289 -27.42 -8.72 8.88
N ASN A 290 -28.50 -9.17 8.26
CA ASN A 290 -28.56 -9.62 6.86
C ASN A 290 -29.62 -8.89 6.02
N GLU A 291 -30.22 -7.83 6.56
CA GLU A 291 -31.26 -7.02 5.91
C GLU A 291 -30.85 -5.54 6.06
N PRO A 292 -29.81 -5.07 5.34
CA PRO A 292 -29.45 -3.66 5.32
C PRO A 292 -30.64 -2.84 4.80
N PHE A 293 -30.66 -1.53 5.10
CA PHE A 293 -31.59 -0.64 4.43
C PHE A 293 -31.42 -0.82 2.91
N LYS A 294 -32.55 -0.97 2.21
CA LYS A 294 -32.55 -0.94 0.75
C LYS A 294 -32.11 0.45 0.31
N SER A 295 -31.43 0.53 -0.84
CA SER A 295 -31.18 1.82 -1.49
C SER A 295 -32.52 2.52 -1.72
N TYR A 296 -32.55 3.85 -1.67
CA TYR A 296 -33.74 4.61 -2.10
C TYR A 296 -34.04 4.44 -3.60
N GLU A 297 -33.11 3.82 -4.35
CA GLU A 297 -33.29 3.42 -5.74
C GLU A 297 -33.95 2.02 -5.92
N GLU A 298 -34.09 1.21 -4.85
CA GLU A 298 -34.66 -0.15 -4.86
C GLU A 298 -36.07 -0.24 -4.25
#